data_AF-A0A497DI66-F1
#
_entry.id   AF-A0A497DI66-F1
#
_cell.length_a   1.000
_cell.length_b   1.000
_cell.length_c   1.000
_cell.angle_alpha   90.00
_cell.angle_beta   90.00
_cell.angle_gamma   90.00
#
_symmetry.space_group_name_H-M   'P 1'
#
loop_
_entity.id
_entity.type
_entity.pdbx_description
1 polymer ?
#
loop_
_entity_poly.entity_id
_entity_poly.type
_entity_poly.pdbx_seq_one_letter_code
_entity_poly.pdbx_strand_id
1 'polypeptide(L)'
;MKLRVVILSLFMAFSWSMQAQVNANDSVVAAFMPSFSYAYQFPGGDVAKQYGNNSTIGGALMYKTRKNILLSLDVNFIFGSDIKNADSILRMVLTDNGFIIDGNGVYALYNMYERGYSINFRIGKVLHLLSANPNSGVLLMGGFGYLLHRMKIDVQHQTAPQLEGDYGKGYDRLTSGLALNEFIGYFYMGKSRILNFYAGFEFYQGFTRSRRDYIFDLMGKDNSNHLDLFYGIKIGWMIPVYDRAPDKYYYY
;
A
#
# COMPACT_ATOMS: atom_id res chain seq x y z
N MET A 1 -47.73 -40.32 32.55
CA MET A 1 -48.01 -39.02 31.91
C MET A 1 -46.94 -37.95 32.20
N LYS A 2 -46.41 -37.85 33.43
CA LYS A 2 -45.43 -36.81 33.82
C LYS A 2 -44.09 -36.84 33.05
N LEU A 3 -43.57 -38.01 32.68
CA LEU A 3 -42.28 -38.14 31.97
C LEU A 3 -42.33 -37.64 30.52
N ARG A 4 -43.50 -37.75 29.84
CA ARG A 4 -43.67 -37.28 28.45
C ARG A 4 -43.69 -35.76 28.35
N VAL A 5 -44.19 -35.06 29.37
CA VAL A 5 -44.24 -33.59 29.41
C VAL A 5 -42.85 -32.99 29.67
N VAL A 6 -42.00 -33.66 30.45
CA VAL A 6 -40.61 -33.24 30.72
C VAL A 6 -39.73 -33.37 29.46
N ILE A 7 -39.94 -34.42 28.66
CA ILE A 7 -39.19 -34.60 27.40
C ILE A 7 -39.59 -33.55 26.35
N LEU A 8 -40.88 -33.20 26.28
CA LEU A 8 -41.37 -32.14 25.37
C LEU A 8 -40.87 -30.73 25.77
N SER A 9 -40.72 -30.47 27.07
CA SER A 9 -40.17 -29.20 27.57
C SER A 9 -38.65 -29.12 27.40
N LEU A 10 -37.92 -30.24 27.51
CA LEU A 10 -36.48 -30.30 27.16
C LEU A 10 -36.24 -30.07 25.65
N PHE A 11 -37.14 -30.53 24.78
CA PHE A 11 -37.03 -30.32 23.33
C PHE A 11 -37.28 -28.87 22.91
N MET A 12 -38.18 -28.14 23.60
CA MET A 12 -38.41 -26.72 23.32
C MET A 12 -37.24 -25.83 23.78
N ALA A 13 -36.54 -26.19 24.85
CA ALA A 13 -35.38 -25.45 25.35
C ALA A 13 -34.16 -25.48 24.39
N PHE A 14 -34.15 -26.37 23.39
CA PHE A 14 -33.05 -26.53 22.44
C PHE A 14 -33.24 -25.79 21.10
N SER A 15 -34.32 -25.02 20.95
CA SER A 15 -34.70 -24.36 19.69
C SER A 15 -34.09 -22.95 19.50
N TRP A 16 -33.14 -22.54 20.35
CA TRP A 16 -32.60 -21.17 20.39
C TRP A 16 -31.28 -20.97 19.61
N SER A 17 -31.20 -21.47 18.38
CA SER A 17 -30.13 -21.08 17.46
C SER A 17 -30.54 -21.22 15.99
N MET A 18 -31.66 -20.61 15.61
CA MET A 18 -31.94 -20.35 14.20
C MET A 18 -31.03 -19.21 13.72
N GLN A 19 -29.88 -19.55 13.13
CA GLN A 19 -29.12 -18.58 12.33
C GLN A 19 -29.89 -18.32 11.03
N ALA A 20 -30.52 -17.15 10.95
CA ALA A 20 -31.14 -16.65 9.73
C ALA A 20 -30.07 -16.45 8.63
N GLN A 21 -30.47 -16.64 7.37
CA GLN A 21 -29.62 -16.40 6.21
C GLN A 21 -29.22 -14.93 6.17
N VAL A 22 -27.92 -14.62 6.31
CA VAL A 22 -27.43 -13.25 6.22
C VAL A 22 -27.29 -12.88 4.75
N ASN A 23 -28.23 -12.07 4.24
CA ASN A 23 -28.11 -11.47 2.93
C ASN A 23 -27.12 -10.30 3.00
N ALA A 24 -26.09 -10.30 2.14
CA ALA A 24 -25.09 -9.23 2.10
C ALA A 24 -25.67 -7.84 1.73
N ASN A 25 -26.91 -7.77 1.25
CA ASN A 25 -27.62 -6.51 1.03
C ASN A 25 -28.32 -5.97 2.28
N ASP A 26 -28.85 -6.83 3.15
CA ASP A 26 -29.70 -6.39 4.27
C ASP A 26 -28.93 -6.35 5.59
N SER A 27 -27.69 -6.84 5.60
CA SER A 27 -26.93 -6.99 6.82
C SER A 27 -25.45 -6.72 6.60
N VAL A 28 -24.80 -6.25 7.66
CA VAL A 28 -23.36 -6.04 7.66
C VAL A 28 -22.66 -7.39 7.73
N VAL A 29 -21.88 -7.71 6.69
CA VAL A 29 -21.21 -9.01 6.57
C VAL A 29 -19.73 -8.87 6.89
N ALA A 30 -19.18 -9.92 7.50
CA ALA A 30 -17.74 -10.07 7.64
C ALA A 30 -17.16 -10.71 6.36
N ALA A 31 -16.06 -10.16 5.87
CA ALA A 31 -15.46 -10.61 4.61
C ALA A 31 -13.95 -10.50 4.65
N PHE A 32 -13.27 -11.52 4.15
CA PHE A 32 -11.87 -11.43 3.77
C PHE A 32 -11.77 -10.93 2.33
N MET A 33 -10.93 -9.94 2.07
CA MET A 33 -10.89 -9.19 0.83
C MET A 33 -9.44 -8.95 0.43
N PRO A 34 -8.83 -9.89 -0.32
CA PRO A 34 -7.66 -9.56 -1.11
C PRO A 34 -8.00 -8.40 -2.05
N SER A 35 -7.07 -7.46 -2.18
CA SER A 35 -7.24 -6.29 -3.02
C SER A 35 -5.96 -5.96 -3.78
N PHE A 36 -6.15 -5.32 -4.92
CA PHE A 36 -5.10 -4.71 -5.73
C PHE A 36 -5.39 -3.23 -5.83
N SER A 37 -4.35 -2.41 -5.79
CA SER A 37 -4.50 -0.96 -5.79
C SER A 37 -3.43 -0.28 -6.60
N TYR A 38 -3.83 0.87 -7.14
CA TYR A 38 -2.96 1.83 -7.80
C TYR A 38 -3.16 3.19 -7.15
N ALA A 39 -2.08 3.92 -6.95
CA ALA A 39 -2.15 5.31 -6.52
C ALA A 39 -1.19 6.18 -7.32
N TYR A 40 -1.56 7.44 -7.47
CA TYR A 40 -0.67 8.50 -7.96
C TYR A 40 -0.40 9.46 -6.81
N GLN A 41 0.86 9.69 -6.48
CA GLN A 41 1.26 10.46 -5.30
C GLN A 41 2.16 11.64 -5.68
N PHE A 42 1.99 12.70 -4.91
CA PHE A 42 2.80 13.91 -4.94
C PHE A 42 3.73 13.88 -3.71
N PRO A 43 5.05 14.07 -3.90
CA PRO A 43 5.97 14.15 -2.80
C PRO A 43 5.86 15.50 -2.07
N GLY A 44 6.13 15.51 -0.78
CA GLY A 44 6.30 16.68 0.06
C GLY A 44 7.44 16.50 1.05
N GLY A 45 7.80 17.53 1.81
CA GLY A 45 8.90 17.45 2.78
C GLY A 45 10.26 17.21 2.10
N ASP A 46 11.09 16.34 2.68
CA ASP A 46 12.47 16.12 2.22
C ASP A 46 12.54 15.30 0.92
N VAL A 47 11.68 14.29 0.76
CA VAL A 47 11.60 13.49 -0.47
C VAL A 47 11.30 14.34 -1.71
N ALA A 48 10.53 15.43 -1.58
CA ALA A 48 10.21 16.34 -2.68
C ALA A 48 11.40 17.13 -3.22
N LYS A 49 12.50 17.20 -2.46
CA LYS A 49 13.76 17.82 -2.91
C LYS A 49 14.47 16.92 -3.92
N GLN A 50 14.26 15.61 -3.87
CA GLN A 50 14.98 14.62 -4.67
C GLN A 50 14.12 14.07 -5.82
N TYR A 51 12.84 13.80 -5.54
CA TYR A 51 11.94 13.11 -6.45
C TYR A 51 10.79 14.01 -6.90
N GLY A 52 10.30 13.77 -8.11
CA GLY A 52 9.05 14.29 -8.62
C GLY A 52 7.86 13.41 -8.25
N ASN A 53 6.76 13.59 -8.97
CA ASN A 53 5.55 12.78 -8.73
C ASN A 53 5.82 11.32 -9.04
N ASN A 54 5.16 10.44 -8.28
CA ASN A 54 5.35 9.01 -8.42
C ASN A 54 4.00 8.28 -8.45
N SER A 55 4.08 6.99 -8.73
CA SER A 55 2.94 6.09 -8.70
C SER A 55 3.27 4.90 -7.83
N THR A 56 2.22 4.31 -7.27
CA THR A 56 2.34 3.08 -6.50
C THR A 56 1.40 2.03 -7.05
N ILE A 57 1.85 0.78 -7.04
CA ILE A 57 1.03 -0.39 -7.30
C ILE A 57 1.23 -1.37 -6.16
N GLY A 58 0.16 -1.96 -5.66
CA GLY A 58 0.25 -2.79 -4.47
C GLY A 58 -0.92 -3.73 -4.30
N GLY A 59 -0.71 -4.71 -3.42
CA GLY A 59 -1.74 -5.62 -2.97
C GLY A 59 -1.99 -5.43 -1.48
N ALA A 60 -3.21 -5.70 -1.03
CA ALA A 60 -3.52 -5.72 0.39
C ALA A 60 -4.45 -6.87 0.76
N LEU A 61 -4.24 -7.41 1.96
CA LEU A 61 -5.14 -8.36 2.58
C LEU A 61 -6.02 -7.61 3.57
N MET A 62 -7.30 -7.46 3.24
CA MET A 62 -8.25 -6.74 4.08
C MET A 62 -9.19 -7.72 4.78
N TYR A 63 -9.55 -7.44 6.02
CA TYR A 63 -10.61 -8.15 6.74
C TYR A 63 -11.62 -7.16 7.29
N LYS A 64 -12.87 -7.33 6.89
CA LYS A 64 -14.01 -6.54 7.37
C LYS A 64 -14.79 -7.35 8.39
N THR A 65 -15.13 -6.72 9.50
CA THR A 65 -16.00 -7.29 10.53
C THR A 65 -17.47 -6.96 10.30
N ARG A 66 -18.37 -7.65 11.03
CA ARG A 66 -19.82 -7.32 11.07
C ARG A 66 -20.12 -5.94 11.70
N LYS A 67 -19.12 -5.27 12.28
CA LYS A 67 -19.23 -3.91 12.84
C LYS A 67 -18.66 -2.83 11.90
N ASN A 68 -18.40 -3.17 10.64
CA ASN A 68 -17.76 -2.30 9.66
C ASN A 68 -16.35 -1.83 10.04
N ILE A 69 -15.68 -2.51 10.99
CA ILE A 69 -14.26 -2.31 11.26
C ILE A 69 -13.47 -3.07 10.20
N LEU A 70 -12.46 -2.40 9.62
CA LEU A 70 -11.54 -2.93 8.63
C LEU A 70 -10.14 -3.03 9.21
N LEU A 71 -9.50 -4.16 8.96
CA LEU A 71 -8.08 -4.40 9.17
C LEU A 71 -7.45 -4.62 7.80
N SER A 72 -6.26 -4.08 7.56
CA SER A 72 -5.54 -4.24 6.30
C SER A 72 -4.05 -4.42 6.52
N LEU A 73 -3.46 -5.33 5.75
CA LEU A 73 -2.03 -5.44 5.56
C LEU A 73 -1.71 -5.15 4.09
N ASP A 74 -1.06 -4.03 3.82
CA ASP A 74 -0.78 -3.53 2.47
C ASP A 74 0.70 -3.62 2.15
N VAL A 75 1.03 -4.03 0.92
CA VAL A 75 2.37 -3.96 0.35
C VAL A 75 2.29 -3.21 -0.97
N ASN A 76 3.00 -2.08 -1.08
CA ASN A 76 3.02 -1.27 -2.30
C ASN A 76 4.45 -1.08 -2.80
N PHE A 77 4.62 -1.12 -4.11
CA PHE A 77 5.82 -0.75 -4.83
C PHE A 77 5.67 0.68 -5.35
N ILE A 78 6.67 1.52 -5.09
CA ILE A 78 6.73 2.93 -5.49
C ILE A 78 7.62 3.03 -6.73
N PHE A 79 7.17 3.78 -7.72
CA PHE A 79 7.92 4.03 -8.94
C PHE A 79 7.66 5.44 -9.50
N GLY A 80 8.74 6.13 -9.85
CA GLY A 80 8.74 7.44 -10.51
C GLY A 80 9.90 7.56 -11.49
N SER A 81 9.84 8.53 -12.39
CA SER A 81 10.87 8.78 -13.42
C SER A 81 11.45 10.20 -13.39
N ASP A 82 10.97 11.04 -12.48
CA ASP A 82 11.41 12.43 -12.37
C ASP A 82 12.34 12.57 -11.15
N ILE A 83 13.61 12.91 -11.41
CA ILE A 83 14.66 13.12 -10.41
C ILE A 83 15.16 14.56 -10.55
N LYS A 84 14.98 15.38 -9.52
CA LYS A 84 15.21 16.83 -9.61
C LYS A 84 16.68 17.24 -9.55
N ASN A 85 17.52 16.47 -8.85
CA ASN A 85 18.92 16.83 -8.59
C ASN A 85 19.90 15.85 -9.25
N ALA A 86 19.56 15.30 -10.43
CA ALA A 86 20.37 14.31 -11.14
C ALA A 86 21.83 14.76 -11.30
N ASP A 87 22.03 15.99 -11.81
CA ASP A 87 23.36 16.54 -12.08
C ASP A 87 24.20 16.70 -10.81
N SER A 88 23.58 17.19 -9.73
CA SER A 88 24.28 17.35 -8.45
C SER A 88 24.68 16.01 -7.83
N ILE A 89 23.87 14.96 -8.02
CA ILE A 89 24.15 13.63 -7.47
C ILE A 89 25.29 12.96 -8.25
N LEU A 90 25.31 13.13 -9.57
CA LEU A 90 26.29 12.52 -10.46
C LEU A 90 27.51 13.40 -10.72
N ARG A 91 27.64 14.54 -10.04
CA ARG A 91 28.69 15.55 -10.31
C ARG A 91 30.13 15.04 -10.33
N MET A 92 30.42 13.93 -9.64
CA MET A 92 31.77 13.35 -9.60
C MET A 92 32.09 12.44 -10.79
N VAL A 93 31.09 12.10 -11.60
CA VAL A 93 31.25 11.25 -12.80
C VAL A 93 30.75 11.93 -14.08
N LEU A 94 30.18 13.13 -13.95
CA LEU A 94 29.82 13.99 -15.07
C LEU A 94 31.04 14.76 -15.56
N THR A 95 31.14 14.86 -16.89
CA THR A 95 32.03 15.80 -17.58
C THR A 95 31.48 17.23 -17.50
N ASP A 96 32.30 18.22 -17.84
CA ASP A 96 31.88 19.64 -17.91
C ASP A 96 30.68 19.87 -18.84
N ASN A 97 30.48 18.98 -19.82
CA ASN A 97 29.36 19.01 -20.76
C ASN A 97 28.13 18.21 -20.28
N GLY A 98 28.13 17.65 -19.07
CA GLY A 98 27.00 16.89 -18.50
C GLY A 98 26.88 15.45 -18.97
N PHE A 99 27.92 14.89 -19.60
CA PHE A 99 27.93 13.49 -20.05
C PHE A 99 28.75 12.60 -19.13
N ILE A 100 28.42 11.31 -19.12
CA ILE A 100 29.20 10.27 -18.44
C ILE A 100 29.93 9.46 -19.51
N ILE A 101 31.24 9.25 -19.34
CA ILE A 101 32.05 8.45 -20.26
C ILE A 101 32.01 6.98 -19.81
N ASP A 102 31.65 6.09 -20.73
CA ASP A 102 31.55 4.65 -20.48
C ASP A 102 32.91 3.94 -20.58
N GLY A 103 32.95 2.64 -20.30
CA GLY A 103 34.16 1.82 -20.38
C GLY A 103 34.77 1.69 -21.78
N ASN A 104 34.02 2.06 -22.83
CA ASN A 104 34.48 2.07 -24.22
C ASN A 104 34.97 3.46 -24.67
N GLY A 105 34.94 4.47 -23.79
CA GLY A 105 35.32 5.83 -24.11
C GLY A 105 34.26 6.64 -24.88
N VAL A 106 33.01 6.18 -24.92
CA VAL A 106 31.88 6.88 -25.52
C VAL A 106 30.89 7.35 -24.45
N TYR A 107 29.87 8.12 -24.83
CA TYR A 107 28.86 8.58 -23.87
C TYR A 107 27.94 7.45 -23.42
N ALA A 108 27.82 7.29 -22.10
CA ALA A 108 26.89 6.37 -21.48
C ALA A 108 25.47 6.94 -21.54
N LEU A 109 24.53 6.11 -22.01
CA LEU A 109 23.10 6.40 -21.91
C LEU A 109 22.59 5.83 -20.59
N TYR A 110 21.98 6.68 -19.77
CA TYR A 110 21.44 6.29 -18.48
C TYR A 110 20.09 6.96 -18.21
N ASN A 111 19.29 6.30 -17.37
CA ASN A 111 18.04 6.84 -16.83
C ASN A 111 18.05 6.72 -15.31
N MET A 112 17.36 7.64 -14.64
CA MET A 112 17.25 7.63 -13.19
C MET A 112 15.79 7.53 -12.80
N TYR A 113 15.51 6.73 -11.77
CA TYR A 113 14.15 6.41 -11.36
C TYR A 113 14.01 6.42 -9.85
N GLU A 114 12.87 6.86 -9.35
CA GLU A 114 12.47 6.57 -7.97
C GLU A 114 11.98 5.13 -7.90
N ARG A 115 12.46 4.37 -6.91
CA ARG A 115 12.02 3.01 -6.63
C ARG A 115 11.89 2.81 -5.14
N GLY A 116 10.79 2.25 -4.69
CA GLY A 116 10.56 2.04 -3.27
C GLY A 116 9.55 0.96 -2.95
N TYR A 117 9.43 0.65 -1.67
CA TYR A 117 8.44 -0.25 -1.13
C TYR A 117 7.85 0.34 0.14
N SER A 118 6.57 0.06 0.38
CA SER A 118 5.93 0.32 1.67
C SER A 118 5.19 -0.93 2.12
N ILE A 119 5.33 -1.27 3.41
CA ILE A 119 4.56 -2.32 4.08
C ILE A 119 3.80 -1.65 5.21
N ASN A 120 2.48 -1.80 5.23
CA ASN A 120 1.62 -1.04 6.12
C ASN A 120 0.61 -1.94 6.81
N PHE A 121 0.43 -1.73 8.10
CA PHE A 121 -0.72 -2.23 8.84
C PHE A 121 -1.68 -1.08 9.08
N ARG A 122 -2.95 -1.27 8.70
CA ARG A 122 -3.99 -0.25 8.79
C ARG A 122 -5.22 -0.78 9.50
N ILE A 123 -5.83 0.07 10.30
CA ILE A 123 -7.13 -0.17 10.92
C ILE A 123 -8.06 0.99 10.60
N GLY A 124 -9.34 0.69 10.40
CA GLY A 124 -10.30 1.73 10.06
C GLY A 124 -11.73 1.28 10.19
N LYS A 125 -12.63 2.14 9.73
CA LYS A 125 -14.06 1.89 9.79
C LYS A 125 -14.75 2.41 8.53
N VAL A 126 -15.70 1.62 8.04
CA VAL A 126 -16.68 2.07 7.05
C VAL A 126 -17.83 2.73 7.79
N LEU A 127 -17.95 4.03 7.63
CA LEU A 127 -19.08 4.82 8.10
C LEU A 127 -20.20 4.74 7.06
N HIS A 128 -21.42 4.47 7.53
CA HIS A 128 -22.59 4.36 6.68
C HIS A 128 -23.12 5.76 6.29
N LEU A 129 -22.26 6.55 5.64
CA LEU A 129 -22.55 7.86 5.10
C LEU A 129 -22.47 7.77 3.57
N LEU A 130 -23.46 8.33 2.87
CA LEU A 130 -23.60 8.22 1.40
C LEU A 130 -23.61 6.76 0.90
N SER A 131 -24.19 5.87 1.70
CA SER A 131 -24.12 4.42 1.51
C SER A 131 -25.11 3.91 0.47
N ALA A 132 -24.61 3.19 -0.53
CA ALA A 132 -25.47 2.42 -1.44
C ALA A 132 -26.08 1.16 -0.79
N ASN A 133 -25.43 0.64 0.26
CA ASN A 133 -25.86 -0.53 1.03
C ASN A 133 -25.22 -0.54 2.44
N PRO A 134 -25.65 -1.40 3.38
CA PRO A 134 -25.10 -1.50 4.75
C PRO A 134 -23.58 -1.72 4.84
N ASN A 135 -22.98 -2.19 3.76
CA ASN A 135 -21.57 -2.55 3.65
C ASN A 135 -20.71 -1.49 2.93
N SER A 136 -21.32 -0.42 2.43
CA SER A 136 -20.66 0.65 1.68
C SER A 136 -20.78 1.99 2.40
N GLY A 137 -19.90 2.91 2.06
CA GLY A 137 -19.92 4.27 2.58
C GLY A 137 -18.52 4.87 2.68
N VAL A 138 -18.40 5.93 3.48
CA VAL A 138 -17.11 6.60 3.71
C VAL A 138 -16.19 5.70 4.52
N LEU A 139 -14.99 5.46 3.99
CA LEU A 139 -13.93 4.71 4.63
C LEU A 139 -12.89 5.66 5.19
N LEU A 140 -12.62 5.51 6.48
CA LEU A 140 -11.49 6.13 7.18
C LEU A 140 -10.58 5.03 7.68
N MET A 141 -9.30 5.08 7.32
CA MET A 141 -8.27 4.18 7.83
C MET A 141 -7.05 4.98 8.28
N GLY A 142 -6.42 4.51 9.34
CA GLY A 142 -5.14 5.02 9.81
C GLY A 142 -4.26 3.85 10.22
N GLY A 143 -2.95 4.05 10.19
CA GLY A 143 -2.02 2.99 10.46
C GLY A 143 -0.58 3.42 10.50
N PHE A 144 0.27 2.42 10.64
CA PHE A 144 1.71 2.58 10.62
C PHE A 144 2.33 1.53 9.71
N GLY A 145 3.56 1.78 9.30
CA GLY A 145 4.26 0.93 8.36
C GLY A 145 5.75 1.22 8.31
N TYR A 146 6.39 0.56 7.36
CA TYR A 146 7.78 0.77 7.01
C TYR A 146 7.85 1.25 5.57
N LEU A 147 8.52 2.38 5.35
CA LEU A 147 8.74 3.00 4.06
C LEU A 147 10.21 2.88 3.70
N LEU A 148 10.48 2.47 2.47
CA LEU A 148 11.80 2.42 1.88
C LEU A 148 11.74 2.99 0.47
N HIS A 149 12.60 3.92 0.15
CA HIS A 149 12.77 4.43 -1.22
C HIS A 149 14.24 4.63 -1.52
N ARG A 150 14.56 4.60 -2.82
CA ARG A 150 15.89 4.81 -3.36
C ARG A 150 15.78 5.28 -4.79
N MET A 151 16.87 5.85 -5.27
CA MET A 151 17.08 6.17 -6.66
C MET A 151 17.74 4.98 -7.36
N LYS A 152 17.12 4.48 -8.43
CA LYS A 152 17.73 3.48 -9.31
C LYS A 152 18.30 4.20 -10.52
N ILE A 153 19.61 4.05 -10.74
CA ILE A 153 20.28 4.44 -11.98
C ILE A 153 20.30 3.19 -12.87
N ASP A 154 19.86 3.34 -14.11
CA ASP A 154 19.80 2.27 -15.11
C ASP A 154 20.65 2.69 -16.31
N VAL A 155 21.78 2.00 -16.52
CA VAL A 155 22.72 2.28 -17.59
C VAL A 155 22.48 1.30 -18.72
N GLN A 156 22.31 1.82 -19.94
CA GLN A 156 22.08 0.98 -21.10
C GLN A 156 23.28 0.07 -21.37
N HIS A 157 23.04 -1.24 -21.50
CA HIS A 157 24.08 -2.26 -21.72
C HIS A 157 25.18 -2.32 -20.64
N GLN A 158 24.95 -1.73 -19.47
CA GLN A 158 25.89 -1.80 -18.34
C GLN A 158 27.29 -1.26 -18.65
N THR A 159 27.36 -0.25 -19.52
CA THR A 159 28.65 0.22 -20.06
C THR A 159 29.41 1.16 -19.13
N ALA A 160 28.76 1.71 -18.10
CA ALA A 160 29.36 2.66 -17.16
C ALA A 160 29.56 2.02 -15.77
N PRO A 161 30.65 1.25 -15.55
CA PRO A 161 30.88 0.51 -14.31
C PRO A 161 30.93 1.39 -13.05
N GLN A 162 31.26 2.68 -13.20
CA GLN A 162 31.26 3.67 -12.12
C GLN A 162 29.87 4.00 -11.56
N LEU A 163 28.79 3.59 -12.22
CA LEU A 163 27.40 3.74 -11.76
C LEU A 163 26.77 2.41 -11.33
N GLU A 164 27.50 1.31 -11.48
CA GLU A 164 26.98 -0.03 -11.29
C GLU A 164 27.50 -0.72 -10.03
N GLY A 165 26.90 -1.87 -9.71
CA GLY A 165 27.31 -2.72 -8.60
C GLY A 165 27.37 -1.96 -7.28
N ASP A 166 28.52 -2.06 -6.61
CA ASP A 166 28.74 -1.39 -5.33
C ASP A 166 28.90 0.12 -5.45
N TYR A 167 29.39 0.64 -6.58
CA TYR A 167 29.48 2.09 -6.80
C TYR A 167 28.10 2.72 -6.92
N GLY A 168 27.13 2.03 -7.54
CA GLY A 168 25.74 2.50 -7.60
C GLY A 168 25.14 2.82 -6.22
N LYS A 169 25.56 2.11 -5.16
CA LYS A 169 25.09 2.35 -3.78
C LYS A 169 25.52 3.70 -3.21
N GLY A 170 26.59 4.31 -3.73
CA GLY A 170 27.02 5.65 -3.33
C GLY A 170 26.15 6.77 -3.89
N TYR A 171 25.34 6.47 -4.92
CA TYR A 171 24.41 7.40 -5.56
C TYR A 171 22.94 7.11 -5.24
N ASP A 172 22.59 5.86 -4.90
CA ASP A 172 21.18 5.43 -4.85
C ASP A 172 20.34 6.06 -3.71
N ARG A 173 20.97 6.80 -2.78
CA ARG A 173 20.29 7.50 -1.67
C ARG A 173 19.23 6.65 -0.97
N LEU A 174 19.57 5.39 -0.69
CA LEU A 174 18.65 4.47 -0.01
C LEU A 174 18.24 5.02 1.36
N THR A 175 16.95 5.32 1.49
CA THR A 175 16.35 5.95 2.67
C THR A 175 15.19 5.09 3.16
N SER A 176 15.12 4.85 4.47
CA SER A 176 14.01 4.08 5.03
C SER A 176 13.76 4.34 6.50
N GLY A 177 12.52 4.13 6.92
CA GLY A 177 12.09 4.30 8.29
C GLY A 177 10.63 3.97 8.52
N LEU A 178 10.14 4.32 9.70
CA LEU A 178 8.74 4.15 10.05
C LEU A 178 7.91 5.19 9.33
N ALA A 179 6.70 4.83 8.94
CA ALA A 179 5.74 5.74 8.33
C ALA A 179 4.38 5.63 9.02
N LEU A 180 3.72 6.78 9.20
CA LEU A 180 2.30 6.83 9.46
C LEU A 180 1.56 6.92 8.13
N ASN A 181 0.40 6.28 8.07
CA ASN A 181 -0.44 6.30 6.88
C ASN A 181 -1.89 6.58 7.25
N GLU A 182 -2.56 7.31 6.38
CA GLU A 182 -3.96 7.68 6.53
C GLU A 182 -4.65 7.52 5.17
N PHE A 183 -5.91 7.13 5.20
CA PHE A 183 -6.74 7.01 4.01
C PHE A 183 -8.15 7.47 4.31
N ILE A 184 -8.68 8.31 3.42
CA ILE A 184 -10.07 8.76 3.44
C ILE A 184 -10.65 8.60 2.04
N GLY A 185 -11.78 7.92 1.94
CA GLY A 185 -12.38 7.67 0.64
C GLY A 185 -13.77 7.07 0.72
N TYR A 186 -14.22 6.58 -0.42
CA TYR A 186 -15.44 5.82 -0.55
C TYR A 186 -15.11 4.33 -0.71
N PHE A 187 -15.83 3.49 0.03
CA PHE A 187 -15.73 2.04 -0.02
C PHE A 187 -17.05 1.47 -0.49
N TYR A 188 -16.99 0.67 -1.55
CA TYR A 188 -18.14 0.04 -2.18
C TYR A 188 -17.99 -1.48 -2.17
N MET A 189 -18.88 -2.15 -1.45
CA MET A 189 -18.98 -3.61 -1.43
C MET A 189 -20.37 -4.03 -1.89
N GLY A 190 -20.48 -4.49 -3.14
CA GLY A 190 -21.72 -4.89 -3.79
C GLY A 190 -22.12 -6.36 -3.54
N LYS A 191 -23.20 -6.78 -4.20
CA LYS A 191 -23.73 -8.16 -4.14
C LYS A 191 -22.87 -9.16 -4.93
N SER A 192 -22.26 -8.71 -6.03
CA SER A 192 -21.43 -9.56 -6.87
C SER A 192 -20.01 -9.62 -6.32
N ARG A 193 -19.35 -10.76 -6.49
CA ARG A 193 -17.92 -10.90 -6.14
C ARG A 193 -16.99 -10.10 -7.07
N ILE A 194 -17.53 -9.51 -8.14
CA ILE A 194 -16.76 -8.94 -9.24
C ILE A 194 -16.57 -7.43 -9.06
N LEU A 195 -17.60 -6.69 -8.65
CA LEU A 195 -17.55 -5.22 -8.64
C LEU A 195 -17.55 -4.69 -7.20
N ASN A 196 -16.35 -4.69 -6.60
CA ASN A 196 -16.10 -4.14 -5.28
C ASN A 196 -14.82 -3.31 -5.33
N PHE A 197 -14.87 -2.08 -4.85
CA PHE A 197 -13.77 -1.14 -5.00
C PHE A 197 -13.76 -0.12 -3.86
N TYR A 198 -12.61 0.52 -3.69
CA TYR A 198 -12.47 1.70 -2.87
C TYR A 198 -11.68 2.75 -3.63
N ALA A 199 -11.99 4.02 -3.41
CA ALA A 199 -11.29 5.14 -4.04
C ALA A 199 -11.26 6.32 -3.08
N GLY A 200 -10.13 7.02 -3.00
CA GLY A 200 -9.98 8.13 -2.08
C GLY A 200 -8.59 8.74 -2.09
N PHE A 201 -8.33 9.53 -1.06
CA PHE A 201 -7.05 10.15 -0.80
C PHE A 201 -6.25 9.33 0.22
N GLU A 202 -4.97 9.20 -0.03
CA GLU A 202 -4.03 8.66 0.93
C GLU A 202 -2.95 9.67 1.30
N PHE A 203 -2.46 9.54 2.51
CA PHE A 203 -1.41 10.37 3.07
C PHE A 203 -0.39 9.46 3.77
N TYR A 204 0.88 9.72 3.55
CA TYR A 204 2.00 9.09 4.23
C TYR A 204 2.87 10.16 4.87
N GLN A 205 3.29 9.88 6.10
CA GLN A 205 4.28 10.65 6.84
C GLN A 205 5.40 9.70 7.25
N GLY A 206 6.48 9.69 6.47
CA GLY A 206 7.67 8.87 6.67
C GLY A 206 8.70 9.60 7.53
N PHE A 207 9.07 9.00 8.65
CA PHE A 207 10.22 9.41 9.46
C PHE A 207 11.39 8.53 9.07
N THR A 208 12.15 8.98 8.08
CA THR A 208 13.15 8.16 7.39
C THR A 208 14.56 8.65 7.65
N ARG A 209 15.53 7.78 7.37
CA ARG A 209 16.96 8.08 7.47
C ARG A 209 17.71 7.35 6.37
N SER A 210 18.84 7.92 5.96
CA SER A 210 19.76 7.25 5.05
C SER A 210 20.26 5.94 5.66
N ARG A 211 20.33 4.91 4.83
CA ARG A 211 20.89 3.59 5.17
C ARG A 211 22.26 3.37 4.54
N ARG A 212 22.82 4.38 3.89
CA ARG A 212 24.16 4.34 3.30
C ARG A 212 25.18 4.84 4.30
N ASP A 213 26.26 4.09 4.42
CA ASP A 213 27.41 4.50 5.24
C ASP A 213 28.28 5.53 4.52
N TYR A 214 28.16 5.63 3.20
CA TYR A 214 28.87 6.62 2.41
C TYR A 214 28.02 7.06 1.22
N ILE A 215 27.87 8.38 1.06
CA ILE A 215 27.24 9.03 -0.07
C ILE A 215 28.29 9.88 -0.76
N PHE A 216 28.39 9.68 -2.06
CA PHE A 216 29.46 10.22 -2.89
C PHE A 216 29.45 11.75 -2.96
N ASP A 217 28.30 12.36 -3.24
CA ASP A 217 28.21 13.82 -3.31
C ASP A 217 28.34 14.52 -1.93
N LEU A 218 28.18 13.79 -0.83
CA LEU A 218 28.43 14.31 0.52
C LEU A 218 29.85 14.03 1.01
N MET A 219 30.62 13.22 0.27
CA MET A 219 31.93 12.69 0.70
C MET A 219 31.91 12.10 2.11
N GLY A 220 30.78 11.50 2.51
CA GLY A 220 30.55 11.06 3.88
C GLY A 220 29.17 10.44 4.09
N LYS A 221 28.87 10.13 5.35
CA LYS A 221 27.58 9.57 5.75
C LYS A 221 26.53 10.66 5.94
N ASP A 222 25.34 10.45 5.38
CA ASP A 222 24.18 11.27 5.73
C ASP A 222 23.57 10.78 7.06
N ASN A 223 23.68 11.61 8.10
CA ASN A 223 23.12 11.36 9.42
C ASN A 223 21.84 12.17 9.70
N SER A 224 21.31 12.87 8.69
CA SER A 224 20.08 13.64 8.85
C SER A 224 18.85 12.74 8.96
N ASN A 225 17.87 13.22 9.72
CA ASN A 225 16.53 12.64 9.75
C ASN A 225 15.69 13.36 8.71
N HIS A 226 14.96 12.60 7.91
CA HIS A 226 14.13 13.11 6.83
C HIS A 226 12.65 12.95 7.20
N LEU A 227 11.85 13.97 6.87
CA LEU A 227 10.40 13.90 6.90
C LEU A 227 9.88 13.78 5.47
N ASP A 228 9.58 12.55 5.07
CA ASP A 228 9.11 12.23 3.72
C ASP A 228 7.59 12.20 3.70
N LEU A 229 6.98 13.08 2.93
CA LEU A 229 5.52 13.14 2.80
C LEU A 229 5.11 12.63 1.42
N PHE A 230 4.09 11.79 1.37
CA PHE A 230 3.40 11.47 0.12
C PHE A 230 1.92 11.67 0.31
N TYR A 231 1.27 12.34 -0.63
CA TYR A 231 -0.18 12.50 -0.63
C TYR A 231 -0.70 12.27 -2.04
N GLY A 232 -1.80 11.55 -2.17
CA GLY A 232 -2.19 11.05 -3.48
C GLY A 232 -3.60 10.53 -3.56
N ILE A 233 -4.00 10.19 -4.77
CA ILE A 233 -5.28 9.54 -5.05
C ILE A 233 -5.01 8.05 -5.22
N LYS A 234 -5.74 7.22 -4.47
CA LYS A 234 -5.65 5.77 -4.49
C LYS A 234 -6.97 5.16 -4.90
N ILE A 235 -6.91 4.19 -5.81
CA ILE A 235 -8.03 3.36 -6.23
C ILE A 235 -7.64 1.90 -6.02
N GLY A 236 -8.53 1.13 -5.41
CA GLY A 236 -8.36 -0.30 -5.19
C GLY A 236 -9.56 -1.10 -5.64
N TRP A 237 -9.28 -2.25 -6.23
CA TRP A 237 -10.26 -3.29 -6.54
C TRP A 237 -10.11 -4.43 -5.55
N MET A 238 -11.23 -4.94 -5.05
CA MET A 238 -11.27 -5.91 -3.96
C MET A 238 -12.14 -7.10 -4.33
N ILE A 239 -11.76 -8.28 -3.85
CA ILE A 239 -12.46 -9.54 -4.11
C ILE A 239 -12.98 -10.08 -2.78
N PRO A 240 -14.24 -9.81 -2.40
CA PRO A 240 -14.80 -10.29 -1.14
C PRO A 240 -15.06 -11.78 -1.16
N VAL A 241 -14.43 -12.45 -0.21
CA VAL A 241 -14.66 -13.84 0.17
C VAL A 241 -15.44 -13.82 1.48
N TYR A 242 -16.70 -14.24 1.39
CA TYR A 242 -17.58 -14.37 2.55
C TYR A 242 -17.41 -15.75 3.19
N ASP A 243 -17.54 -15.82 4.51
CA ASP A 243 -17.69 -17.11 5.19
C ASP A 243 -18.94 -17.81 4.64
N ARG A 244 -18.76 -19.04 4.16
CA ARG A 244 -19.90 -19.87 3.73
C ARG A 244 -20.77 -20.15 4.96
N ALA A 245 -22.05 -19.81 4.89
CA ALA A 245 -23.02 -20.45 5.76
C ALA A 245 -23.02 -21.96 5.45
N PRO A 246 -23.10 -22.86 6.44
CA PRO A 246 -23.13 -24.30 6.19
C PRO A 246 -24.28 -24.62 5.25
N ASP A 247 -23.96 -25.30 4.14
CA ASP A 247 -24.95 -25.77 3.17
C ASP A 247 -25.95 -26.67 3.90
N LYS A 248 -27.22 -26.26 3.93
CA LYS A 248 -28.30 -27.12 4.42
C LYS A 248 -28.45 -28.24 3.38
N TYR A 249 -27.93 -29.43 3.71
CA TYR A 249 -28.36 -30.66 3.04
C TYR A 249 -29.86 -30.81 3.27
N TYR A 250 -30.65 -30.63 2.21
CA TYR A 250 -32.06 -31.03 2.22
C TYR A 250 -32.09 -32.55 2.08
N TYR A 251 -32.34 -33.26 3.18
CA TYR A 251 -32.81 -34.64 3.08
C TYR A 251 -34.32 -34.58 2.77
N TYR A 252 -34.70 -35.15 1.63
CA TYR A 252 -36.08 -35.32 1.17
C TYR A 252 -36.74 -36.50 1.88
#